data_AF-A0AAV1TLL9-F1
#
_entry.id   AF-A0AAV1TLL9-F1
#
_cell.length_a   1.000
_cell.length_b   1.000
_cell.length_c   1.000
_cell.angle_alpha   90.00
_cell.angle_beta   90.00
_cell.angle_gamma   90.00
#
_symmetry.space_group_name_H-M   'P 1'
#
loop_
_entity.id
_entity.type
_entity.pdbx_description
1 polymer ?
#
loop_
_entity_poly.entity_id
_entity_poly.type
_entity_poly.pdbx_seq_one_letter_code
_entity_poly.pdbx_strand_id
1 'polypeptide(L)'
;MSQLQQQKRVEAAAQLKQAEKALTRRSFFRGSPDYLSAAPLLDKAGELFRLGSDWEASKDAFRRFADAQQHNQVPFRLLRRGKM
;
A
#
# COMPACT_ATOMS: atom_id res chain seq x y z
N MET A 1 -14.67 -13.25 -18.01
CA MET A 1 -14.29 -12.84 -16.64
C MET A 1 -15.18 -13.55 -15.66
N SER A 2 -14.63 -14.28 -14.68
CA SER A 2 -15.46 -14.95 -13.67
C SER A 2 -16.03 -13.90 -12.69
N GLN A 3 -17.29 -14.08 -12.27
CA GLN A 3 -17.96 -13.17 -11.33
C GLN A 3 -17.18 -13.04 -10.01
N LEU A 4 -16.50 -14.11 -9.62
CA LEU A 4 -15.67 -14.19 -8.42
C LEU A 4 -14.38 -13.35 -8.57
N GLN A 5 -13.76 -13.37 -9.75
CA GLN A 5 -12.60 -12.50 -10.06
C GLN A 5 -13.01 -11.01 -10.04
N GLN A 6 -14.19 -10.70 -10.57
CA GLN A 6 -14.70 -9.33 -10.58
C GLN A 6 -14.93 -8.81 -9.15
N GLN A 7 -15.53 -9.63 -8.27
CA GLN A 7 -15.72 -9.27 -6.86
C GLN A 7 -14.38 -9.03 -6.16
N LYS A 8 -13.37 -9.88 -6.40
CA LYS A 8 -12.03 -9.70 -5.82
C LYS A 8 -11.35 -8.42 -6.27
N ARG A 9 -11.52 -8.02 -7.54
CA ARG A 9 -11.04 -6.72 -8.04
C ARG A 9 -11.75 -5.54 -7.38
N VAL A 10 -13.06 -5.64 -7.14
CA VAL A 10 -13.83 -4.59 -6.46
C VAL A 10 -13.41 -4.46 -5.00
N GLU A 11 -13.22 -5.58 -4.30
CA GLU A 11 -12.68 -5.63 -2.94
C GLU A 11 -11.27 -5.02 -2.89
N ALA A 12 -10.40 -5.40 -3.82
CA ALA A 12 -9.05 -4.86 -3.93
C ALA A 12 -9.05 -3.34 -4.17
N ALA A 13 -9.92 -2.84 -5.05
CA ALA A 13 -10.07 -1.42 -5.31
C ALA A 13 -10.60 -0.64 -4.09
N ALA A 14 -11.48 -1.25 -3.29
CA ALA A 14 -11.96 -0.68 -2.04
C ALA A 14 -10.83 -0.56 -1.01
N GLN A 15 -9.98 -1.59 -0.88
CA GLN A 15 -8.80 -1.57 -0.02
C GLN A 15 -7.78 -0.52 -0.47
N LEU A 16 -7.55 -0.39 -1.79
CA LEU A 16 -6.71 0.66 -2.36
C LEU A 16 -7.21 2.06 -2.00
N LYS A 17 -8.51 2.32 -2.14
CA LYS A 17 -9.11 3.62 -1.76
C LYS A 17 -8.95 3.92 -0.27
N GLN A 18 -9.05 2.91 0.59
CA GLN A 18 -8.82 3.08 2.02
C GLN A 18 -7.36 3.42 2.32
N ALA A 19 -6.41 2.76 1.65
CA ALA A 19 -4.99 3.08 1.77
C ALA A 19 -4.69 4.50 1.28
N GLU A 20 -5.20 4.90 0.11
CA GLU A 20 -5.06 6.26 -0.42
C GLU A 20 -5.66 7.30 0.53
N LYS A 21 -6.81 7.01 1.14
CA LYS A 21 -7.42 7.88 2.14
C LYS A 21 -6.57 8.00 3.39
N ALA A 22 -5.88 6.93 3.82
CA ALA A 22 -4.95 6.98 4.95
C ALA A 22 -3.69 7.81 4.64
N LEU A 23 -3.18 7.73 3.41
CA LEU A 23 -2.06 8.56 2.93
C LEU A 23 -2.44 10.03 2.72
N THR A 24 -3.67 10.28 2.25
CA THR A 24 -4.17 11.62 1.93
C THR A 24 -4.76 12.32 3.15
N ARG A 25 -5.21 11.57 4.16
CA ARG A 25 -5.52 12.12 5.49
C ARG A 25 -4.22 12.61 6.12
N ARG A 26 -3.84 13.82 5.71
CA ARG A 26 -3.04 14.74 6.50
C ARG A 26 -3.89 15.05 7.73
N SER A 27 -3.78 14.19 8.73
CA SER A 27 -4.52 14.38 9.97
C SER A 27 -4.10 15.74 10.50
N PHE A 28 -5.05 16.66 10.73
CA PHE A 28 -4.72 17.99 11.25
C PHE A 28 -3.90 17.94 12.56
N PHE A 29 -3.90 16.80 13.26
CA PHE A 29 -3.12 16.50 14.45
C PHE A 29 -1.75 15.81 14.20
N ARG A 30 -1.55 15.18 13.05
CA ARG A 30 -0.26 14.58 12.64
C ARG A 30 0.08 15.12 11.27
N GLY A 31 1.03 16.07 11.21
CA GLY A 31 1.49 16.69 9.97
C GLY A 31 2.19 15.75 8.96
N SER A 32 2.09 14.43 9.14
CA SER A 32 2.67 13.41 8.26
C SER A 32 1.60 12.39 7.81
N PRO A 33 1.68 11.89 6.57
CA PRO A 33 0.83 10.79 6.10
C PRO A 33 1.03 9.52 6.95
N ASP A 34 -0.06 8.82 7.27
CA ASP A 34 -0.01 7.58 8.05
C ASP A 34 0.41 6.39 7.16
N TYR A 35 1.69 6.35 6.76
CA TYR A 35 2.27 5.25 5.97
C TYR A 35 2.21 3.89 6.72
N LEU A 36 2.21 3.92 8.05
CA LEU A 36 2.10 2.73 8.92
C LEU A 36 0.78 1.97 8.74
N SER A 37 -0.33 2.69 8.58
CA SER A 37 -1.66 2.09 8.40
C SER A 37 -1.97 1.81 6.92
N ALA A 38 -1.40 2.62 6.00
CA ALA A 38 -1.57 2.42 4.57
C ALA A 38 -0.83 1.17 4.04
N ALA A 39 0.35 0.87 4.56
CA ALA A 39 1.16 -0.27 4.13
C ALA A 39 0.39 -1.62 4.15
N PRO A 40 -0.17 -2.11 5.28
CA PRO A 40 -0.89 -3.38 5.30
C PRO A 40 -2.17 -3.39 4.43
N LEU A 41 -2.74 -2.23 4.11
CA LEU A 41 -3.90 -2.12 3.21
C LEU A 41 -3.50 -2.26 1.73
N LEU A 42 -2.35 -1.70 1.34
CA LEU A 42 -1.79 -1.84 -0.01
C LEU A 42 -1.35 -3.27 -0.29
N ASP A 43 -0.75 -3.93 0.69
CA ASP A 43 -0.32 -5.33 0.60
C ASP A 43 -1.52 -6.27 0.34
N LYS A 44 -2.57 -6.14 1.16
CA LYS A 44 -3.84 -6.87 0.97
C LYS A 44 -4.50 -6.57 -0.38
N ALA A 45 -4.47 -5.32 -0.84
CA ALA A 45 -5.02 -4.97 -2.14
C ALA A 45 -4.24 -5.67 -3.28
N GLY A 46 -2.90 -5.70 -3.19
CA GLY A 46 -2.04 -6.40 -4.15
C GLY A 46 -2.34 -7.89 -4.26
N GLU A 47 -2.55 -8.56 -3.12
CA GLU A 47 -2.95 -9.98 -3.09
C GLU A 47 -4.35 -10.20 -3.71
N LEU A 48 -5.32 -9.35 -3.40
CA LEU A 48 -6.68 -9.45 -3.95
C LEU A 48 -6.71 -9.20 -5.47
N PHE A 49 -5.90 -8.28 -5.99
CA PHE A 49 -5.73 -8.08 -7.43
C PHE A 49 -5.11 -9.31 -8.10
N ARG A 50 -4.13 -9.95 -7.45
CA ARG A 50 -3.57 -11.24 -7.90
C ARG A 50 -4.64 -12.32 -8.03
N LEU A 51 -5.50 -12.48 -7.03
CA LEU A 51 -6.63 -13.40 -7.05
C LEU A 51 -7.67 -13.03 -8.13
N GLY A 52 -7.82 -11.73 -8.39
CA GLY A 52 -8.64 -11.20 -9.48
C GLY A 52 -8.02 -11.36 -10.88
N SER A 53 -6.83 -11.93 -11.02
CA SER A 53 -6.06 -11.99 -12.28
C SER A 53 -5.77 -10.60 -12.88
N ASP A 54 -5.64 -9.59 -12.03
CA ASP A 54 -5.28 -8.23 -12.39
C ASP A 54 -3.83 -7.94 -11.95
N TRP A 55 -2.89 -8.37 -12.79
CA TRP A 55 -1.47 -8.34 -12.47
C TRP A 55 -0.89 -6.94 -12.51
N GLU A 56 -1.41 -6.07 -13.38
CA GLU A 56 -0.96 -4.69 -13.50
C GLU A 56 -1.35 -3.88 -12.25
N ALA A 57 -2.62 -3.95 -11.83
CA ALA A 57 -3.06 -3.30 -10.59
C ALA A 57 -2.35 -3.86 -9.34
N SER A 58 -2.05 -5.16 -9.34
CA SER A 58 -1.26 -5.80 -8.28
C SER A 58 0.17 -5.23 -8.19
N LYS A 59 0.88 -5.10 -9.31
CA LYS A 59 2.23 -4.51 -9.35
C LYS A 59 2.23 -3.08 -8.84
N ASP A 60 1.26 -2.27 -9.28
CA ASP A 60 1.15 -0.87 -8.83
C ASP A 60 0.87 -0.78 -7.33
N ALA A 61 0.02 -1.65 -6.78
CA ALA A 61 -0.25 -1.72 -5.35
C ALA A 61 1.02 -2.08 -4.54
N PHE A 62 1.79 -3.08 -4.99
CA PHE A 62 3.05 -3.47 -4.34
C PHE A 62 4.14 -2.40 -4.46
N ARG A 63 4.19 -1.65 -5.57
CA ARG A 63 5.11 -0.53 -5.73
C ARG A 63 4.82 0.57 -4.71
N ARG A 64 3.55 0.95 -4.58
CA ARG A 64 3.11 1.93 -3.56
C ARG A 64 3.34 1.43 -2.13
N PHE A 65 3.17 0.13 -1.89
CA PHE A 65 3.49 -0.49 -0.61
C PHE A 65 4.99 -0.36 -0.28
N ALA A 66 5.86 -0.67 -1.25
CA ALA A 66 7.30 -0.51 -1.09
C ALA A 66 7.66 0.93 -0.77
N ASP A 67 7.12 1.91 -1.50
CA ASP A 67 7.34 3.33 -1.23
C ASP A 67 6.89 3.72 0.20
N ALA A 68 5.69 3.30 0.61
CA ALA A 68 5.18 3.54 1.96
C ALA A 68 6.06 2.92 3.06
N GLN A 69 6.55 1.69 2.84
CA GLN A 69 7.50 1.03 3.74
C GLN A 69 8.84 1.77 3.77
N GLN A 70 9.31 2.27 2.63
CA GLN A 70 10.55 3.05 2.58
C GLN A 70 10.44 4.33 3.40
N HIS A 71 9.31 5.05 3.31
CA HIS A 71 9.00 6.23 4.12
C HIS A 71 8.84 5.92 5.61
N ASN A 72 8.35 4.73 5.96
CA ASN A 72 8.23 4.28 7.34
C ASN A 72 9.57 3.86 7.96
N GLN A 73 10.47 3.25 7.17
CA GLN A 73 11.77 2.74 7.63
C GLN A 73 12.90 3.78 7.66
N VAL A 74 12.62 5.06 7.38
CA VAL A 74 13.63 6.13 7.40
C VAL A 74 14.29 6.36 8.78
N PRO A 75 13.79 5.87 9.95
CA PRO A 75 14.60 5.91 11.16
C PRO A 75 15.82 4.97 11.14
N PHE A 76 15.81 3.88 10.35
CA PHE A 76 16.84 2.83 10.46
C PHE A 76 17.87 2.81 9.32
N ARG A 77 17.56 3.36 8.14
CA ARG A 77 18.51 3.36 7.01
C ARG A 77 19.63 4.42 7.13
N LEU A 78 19.46 5.44 7.97
CA LEU A 78 20.53 6.39 8.30
C LEU A 78 21.58 5.80 9.25
N LEU A 79 21.34 4.66 9.90
CA LEU A 79 22.30 4.04 10.84
C LEU A 79 23.19 2.94 10.23
N ARG A 80 22.95 2.52 8.98
CA ARG A 80 23.75 1.47 8.29
C ARG A 80 24.58 1.99 7.12
N ARG A 81 24.80 3.30 7.04
CA ARG A 81 25.70 3.94 6.07
C ARG A 81 26.80 4.73 6.78
N GLY A 82 27.36 4.13 7.84
CA GLY A 82 28.42 4.69 8.66
C GLY A 82 29.14 3.58 9.42
N LYS A 83 29.87 2.75 8.69
CA LYS A 83 31.07 1.99 9.08
C LYS A 83 31.33 0.90 8.03
N MET A 84 31.96 1.31 6.92
CA MET A 84 33.05 0.55 6.33
C MET A 84 34.33 1.30 6.65
#